data_AF-A0A961DNZ9-F1
#
_entry.id   AF-A0A961DNZ9-F1
#
_cell.length_a   1.000
_cell.length_b   1.000
_cell.length_c   1.000
_cell.angle_alpha   90.00
_cell.angle_beta   90.00
_cell.angle_gamma   90.00
#
_symmetry.space_group_name_H-M   'P 1'
#
loop_
_entity.id
_entity.type
_entity.pdbx_description
1 polymer ?
#
loop_
_entity_poly.entity_id
_entity_poly.type
_entity_poly.pdbx_seq_one_letter_code
_entity_poly.pdbx_strand_id
1 'polypeptide(L)'
;MTTKLDGDKTFFLPFDMGDDGAAGNPIIEGKSSTSYLWERVLQRDPWLHIIGKMMHLEHSESTDPITGEVTKNSVLLFPRFHQWDLVTNLLATVAVEGPGNNYLVQHSAGSGKTNSIAWTAHGLATLHDAQNEKVFDSVIVVTDRTVLDDQLQRAIKEIEGTTGTVAVINIDEANKAGTASKSALLADELASGKLIVVVTMQTFPYALKAIAENNGLGDKAFAIIADEAHSSQTGRTSQKLRKALTTAELAELDDGGEIDVEAMLAAEMAERAESPNLSFFAFTATPKAKTMELFGRLNDDG
;
A
#
# COMPACT_ATOMS: atom_id res chain seq x y z
N MET A 1 14.64 6.70 -19.37
CA MET A 1 15.03 5.26 -19.47
C MET A 1 14.10 4.57 -20.47
N THR A 2 14.45 3.44 -21.07
CA THR A 2 13.51 2.67 -21.93
C THR A 2 13.63 1.17 -21.66
N THR A 3 12.51 0.46 -21.74
CA THR A 3 12.44 -1.00 -21.59
C THR A 3 12.52 -1.73 -22.93
N LYS A 4 12.38 -1.03 -24.06
CA LYS A 4 12.48 -1.58 -25.42
C LYS A 4 12.87 -0.49 -26.41
N LEU A 5 13.89 -0.74 -27.22
CA LEU A 5 14.20 0.07 -28.40
C LEU A 5 13.26 -0.31 -29.56
N ASP A 6 12.58 0.68 -30.14
CA ASP A 6 11.60 0.50 -31.22
C ASP A 6 11.73 1.58 -32.30
N GLY A 7 12.98 1.92 -32.65
CA GLY A 7 13.29 3.00 -33.59
C GLY A 7 12.64 4.32 -33.18
N ASP A 8 11.98 5.00 -34.12
CA ASP A 8 11.29 6.28 -33.87
C ASP A 8 10.09 6.16 -32.92
N LYS A 9 9.61 4.94 -32.68
CA LYS A 9 8.52 4.64 -31.73
C LYS A 9 9.04 4.31 -30.33
N THR A 10 10.36 4.41 -30.09
CA THR A 10 10.94 4.16 -28.77
C THR A 10 10.32 5.10 -27.75
N PHE A 11 9.64 4.53 -26.77
CA PHE A 11 9.12 5.29 -25.65
C PHE A 11 10.18 5.38 -24.55
N PHE A 12 10.45 6.60 -24.09
CA PHE A 12 11.35 6.85 -22.97
C PHE A 12 10.54 7.24 -21.74
N LEU A 13 10.61 6.39 -20.72
CA LEU A 13 10.07 6.62 -19.40
C LEU A 13 10.88 7.72 -18.70
N PRO A 14 10.20 8.73 -18.09
CA PRO A 14 10.84 9.68 -17.20
C PRO A 14 11.45 8.93 -16.02
N PHE A 15 12.76 9.09 -15.84
CA PHE A 15 13.50 8.50 -14.72
C PHE A 15 14.52 9.52 -14.21
N ASP A 16 14.01 10.69 -13.89
CA ASP A 16 14.70 11.86 -13.39
C ASP A 16 14.31 12.13 -11.93
N MET A 17 15.16 12.83 -11.19
CA MET A 17 14.94 13.15 -9.77
C MET A 17 13.83 14.18 -9.55
N GLY A 18 13.46 14.91 -10.60
CA GLY A 18 12.70 16.15 -10.47
C GLY A 18 13.59 17.29 -10.00
N ASP A 19 13.14 18.53 -10.15
CA ASP A 19 13.84 19.74 -9.71
C ASP A 19 12.81 20.76 -9.20
N ASP A 20 12.66 20.89 -7.88
CA ASP A 20 11.68 21.77 -7.22
C ASP A 20 10.23 21.65 -7.77
N GLY A 21 9.79 20.42 -8.02
CA GLY A 21 8.46 20.12 -8.56
C GLY A 21 8.36 20.21 -10.09
N ALA A 22 9.47 20.50 -10.78
CA ALA A 22 9.59 20.45 -12.23
C ALA A 22 10.28 19.17 -12.72
N ALA A 23 10.27 18.96 -14.04
CA ALA A 23 11.00 17.89 -14.71
C ALA A 23 12.51 18.18 -14.76
N GLY A 24 13.34 17.14 -14.87
CA GLY A 24 14.79 17.26 -14.89
C GLY A 24 15.46 16.84 -13.59
N ASN A 25 16.70 17.28 -13.39
CA ASN A 25 17.52 16.93 -12.23
C ASN A 25 18.19 18.18 -11.67
N PRO A 26 18.29 18.35 -10.34
CA PRO A 26 18.95 19.47 -9.71
C PRO A 26 20.43 19.55 -10.12
N ILE A 27 20.95 20.78 -10.10
CA ILE A 27 22.37 21.03 -10.29
C ILE A 27 23.11 20.60 -9.02
N ILE A 28 24.13 19.76 -9.18
CA ILE A 28 24.98 19.30 -8.09
C ILE A 28 26.37 19.87 -8.31
N GLU A 29 26.84 20.71 -7.39
CA GLU A 29 28.16 21.35 -7.51
C GLU A 29 29.26 20.30 -7.62
N GLY A 30 30.14 20.47 -8.62
CA GLY A 30 31.26 19.55 -8.88
C GLY A 30 30.86 18.19 -9.46
N LYS A 31 29.59 17.95 -9.81
CA LYS A 31 29.12 16.69 -10.42
C LYS A 31 28.19 16.93 -11.61
N SER A 32 27.94 15.86 -12.37
CA SER A 32 26.85 15.84 -13.35
C SER A 32 25.49 15.79 -12.62
N SER A 33 24.47 16.47 -13.14
CA SER A 33 23.08 16.35 -12.66
C SER A 33 22.52 14.93 -12.84
N THR A 34 23.14 14.11 -13.69
CA THR A 34 22.81 12.68 -13.88
C THR A 34 23.64 11.72 -13.01
N SER A 35 24.47 12.23 -12.11
CA SER A 35 25.37 11.40 -11.28
C SER A 35 24.64 10.39 -10.40
N TYR A 36 23.42 10.70 -9.96
CA TYR A 36 22.57 9.78 -9.22
C TYR A 36 22.39 8.42 -9.91
N LEU A 37 22.44 8.38 -11.24
CA LEU A 37 22.26 7.14 -11.98
C LEU A 37 23.34 6.13 -11.62
N TRP A 38 24.63 6.50 -11.66
CA TRP A 38 25.71 5.57 -11.30
C TRP A 38 26.02 5.55 -9.82
N GLU A 39 25.84 6.66 -9.10
CA GLU A 39 26.17 6.74 -7.68
C GLU A 39 25.11 6.10 -6.77
N ARG A 40 23.85 6.05 -7.21
CA ARG A 40 22.73 5.53 -6.42
C ARG A 40 22.03 4.36 -7.11
N VAL A 41 21.56 4.54 -8.34
CA VAL A 41 20.63 3.60 -8.99
C VAL A 41 21.32 2.34 -9.51
N LEU A 42 22.46 2.49 -10.18
CA LEU A 42 23.23 1.38 -10.77
C LEU A 42 24.19 0.71 -9.78
N GLN A 43 24.14 1.09 -8.49
CA GLN A 43 24.82 0.34 -7.46
C GLN A 43 24.23 -1.06 -7.35
N ARG A 44 25.06 -2.04 -6.98
CA ARG A 44 24.71 -3.47 -7.04
C ARG A 44 23.36 -3.77 -6.39
N ASP A 45 23.17 -3.37 -5.14
CA ASP A 45 21.99 -3.74 -4.36
C ASP A 45 20.72 -3.00 -4.82
N PRO A 46 20.74 -1.67 -5.03
CA PRO A 46 19.63 -0.96 -5.67
C PRO A 46 19.21 -1.51 -7.03
N TRP A 47 20.19 -1.84 -7.88
CA TRP A 47 19.91 -2.33 -9.23
C TRP A 47 19.28 -3.73 -9.21
N LEU A 48 19.78 -4.61 -8.35
CA LEU A 48 19.19 -5.93 -8.13
C LEU A 48 17.78 -5.83 -7.51
N HIS A 49 17.55 -4.87 -6.63
CA HIS A 49 16.22 -4.62 -6.08
C HIS A 49 15.24 -4.19 -7.18
N ILE A 50 15.62 -3.24 -8.04
CA ILE A 50 14.79 -2.80 -9.16
C ILE A 50 14.43 -3.98 -10.07
N ILE A 51 15.43 -4.73 -10.54
CA ILE A 51 15.22 -5.85 -11.47
C ILE A 51 14.43 -6.99 -10.82
N GLY A 52 14.77 -7.35 -9.59
CA GLY A 52 14.23 -8.54 -8.94
C GLY A 52 12.90 -8.32 -8.22
N LYS A 53 12.54 -7.08 -7.87
CA LYS A 53 11.39 -6.79 -7.01
C LYS A 53 10.47 -5.67 -7.53
N MET A 54 10.93 -4.81 -8.42
CA MET A 54 10.11 -3.69 -8.90
C MET A 54 9.63 -3.84 -10.35
N MET A 55 10.43 -4.44 -11.22
CA MET A 55 10.05 -4.68 -12.61
C MET A 55 9.05 -5.83 -12.74
N HIS A 56 7.92 -5.60 -13.41
CA HIS A 56 6.89 -6.61 -13.67
C HIS A 56 6.21 -6.36 -15.02
N LEU A 57 5.59 -7.41 -15.57
CA LEU A 57 4.80 -7.29 -16.80
C LEU A 57 3.37 -6.91 -16.42
N GLU A 58 2.94 -5.74 -16.87
CA GLU A 58 1.54 -5.32 -16.79
C GLU A 58 0.81 -5.86 -18.01
N HIS A 59 -0.30 -6.58 -17.77
CA HIS A 59 -1.15 -7.11 -18.82
C HIS A 59 -2.43 -6.28 -18.94
N SER A 60 -2.72 -5.83 -20.16
CA SER A 60 -3.96 -5.11 -20.48
C SER A 60 -4.68 -5.78 -21.64
N GLU A 61 -6.01 -5.77 -21.56
CA GLU A 61 -6.88 -6.22 -22.65
C GLU A 61 -7.79 -5.05 -23.03
N SER A 62 -7.87 -4.77 -24.32
CA SER A 62 -8.75 -3.75 -24.88
C SER A 62 -9.65 -4.41 -25.91
N THR A 63 -10.96 -4.25 -25.74
CA THR A 63 -11.95 -4.74 -26.71
C THR A 63 -12.37 -3.59 -27.60
N ASP A 64 -12.21 -3.74 -28.92
CA ASP A 64 -12.73 -2.79 -29.89
C ASP A 64 -14.27 -2.74 -29.77
N PRO A 65 -14.87 -1.57 -29.48
CA PRO A 65 -16.30 -1.45 -29.24
C PRO A 65 -17.17 -1.66 -30.49
N ILE A 66 -16.57 -1.62 -31.69
CA ILE A 66 -17.26 -1.77 -32.97
C ILE A 66 -17.11 -3.20 -33.49
N THR A 67 -15.90 -3.76 -33.47
CA THR A 67 -15.62 -5.08 -34.04
C THR A 67 -15.70 -6.22 -33.02
N GLY A 68 -15.63 -5.90 -31.73
CA GLY A 68 -15.54 -6.88 -30.64
C GLY A 68 -14.17 -7.56 -30.54
N GLU A 69 -13.17 -7.12 -31.31
CA GLU A 69 -11.83 -7.70 -31.30
C GLU A 69 -11.11 -7.40 -29.99
N VAL A 70 -10.59 -8.43 -29.33
CA VAL A 70 -9.83 -8.31 -28.08
C VAL A 70 -8.34 -8.23 -28.42
N THR A 71 -7.74 -7.07 -28.16
CA THR A 71 -6.30 -6.87 -28.24
C THR A 71 -5.68 -7.05 -26.87
N LYS A 72 -4.68 -7.94 -26.75
CA LYS A 72 -3.89 -8.10 -25.54
C LYS A 72 -2.56 -7.37 -25.69
N ASN A 73 -2.23 -6.54 -24.72
CA ASN A 73 -0.94 -5.83 -24.67
C ASN A 73 -0.24 -6.17 -23.36
N SER A 74 1.07 -6.36 -23.43
CA SER A 74 1.94 -6.51 -22.26
C SER A 74 3.01 -5.44 -22.27
N VAL A 75 3.13 -4.69 -21.19
CA VAL A 75 4.15 -3.65 -21.03
C VAL A 75 5.03 -4.02 -19.84
N LEU A 76 6.35 -3.97 -20.03
CA LEU A 76 7.27 -4.08 -18.91
C LEU A 76 7.24 -2.78 -18.12
N LEU A 77 6.67 -2.86 -16.92
CA LEU A 77 6.60 -1.74 -16.01
C LEU A 77 7.94 -1.60 -15.30
N PHE A 78 8.52 -0.39 -15.39
CA PHE A 78 9.74 0.00 -14.72
C PHE A 78 9.41 1.16 -13.77
N PRO A 79 9.88 1.15 -12.51
CA PRO A 79 9.51 2.18 -11.55
C PRO A 79 10.00 3.56 -11.98
N ARG A 80 9.22 4.60 -11.71
CA ARG A 80 9.72 5.98 -11.78
C ARG A 80 10.70 6.22 -10.64
N PHE A 81 11.62 7.17 -10.82
CA PHE A 81 12.67 7.43 -9.83
C PHE A 81 12.10 7.70 -8.43
N HIS A 82 11.12 8.60 -8.31
CA HIS A 82 10.50 8.93 -7.03
C HIS A 82 9.80 7.73 -6.37
N GLN A 83 9.27 6.77 -7.16
CA GLN A 83 8.62 5.57 -6.63
C GLN A 83 9.67 4.61 -6.07
N TRP A 84 10.76 4.39 -6.81
CA TRP A 84 11.90 3.61 -6.35
C TRP A 84 12.52 4.21 -5.08
N ASP A 85 12.78 5.51 -5.09
CA ASP A 85 13.38 6.23 -3.97
C ASP A 85 12.50 6.15 -2.71
N LEU A 86 11.20 6.43 -2.87
CA LEU A 86 10.21 6.29 -1.80
C LEU A 86 10.20 4.89 -1.20
N VAL A 87 9.98 3.85 -2.01
CA VAL A 87 9.83 2.47 -1.53
C VAL A 87 11.12 1.99 -0.89
N THR A 88 12.27 2.27 -1.50
CA THR A 88 13.58 1.86 -0.97
C THR A 88 13.85 2.50 0.39
N ASN A 89 13.67 3.81 0.51
CA ASN A 89 13.93 4.53 1.76
C ASN A 89 12.92 4.15 2.86
N LEU A 90 11.65 3.95 2.50
CA LEU A 90 10.61 3.50 3.43
C LEU A 90 10.93 2.11 3.99
N LEU A 91 11.22 1.13 3.14
CA LEU A 91 11.55 -0.23 3.59
C LEU A 91 12.83 -0.28 4.44
N ALA A 92 13.86 0.51 4.07
CA ALA A 92 15.07 0.61 4.86
C ALA A 92 14.81 1.20 6.25
N THR A 93 13.95 2.23 6.33
CA THR A 93 13.54 2.83 7.61
C THR A 93 12.80 1.81 8.47
N VAL A 94 11.81 1.12 7.89
CA VAL A 94 10.98 0.14 8.58
C VAL A 94 11.79 -1.06 9.07
N ALA A 95 12.80 -1.51 8.32
CA ALA A 95 13.68 -2.61 8.72
C ALA A 95 14.51 -2.28 9.98
N VAL A 96 14.77 -0.99 10.23
CA VAL A 96 15.51 -0.51 11.41
C VAL A 96 14.56 -0.25 12.58
N GLU A 97 13.42 0.39 12.31
CA GLU A 97 12.46 0.79 13.35
C GLU A 97 11.60 -0.36 13.86
N GLY A 98 11.38 -1.38 13.04
CA GLY A 98 10.50 -2.51 13.37
C GLY A 98 9.00 -2.13 13.37
N PRO A 99 8.13 -3.04 13.85
CA PRO A 99 6.70 -2.79 13.94
C PRO A 99 6.36 -1.73 15.01
N GLY A 100 5.11 -1.23 15.01
CA GLY A 100 4.64 -0.24 15.98
C GLY A 100 4.72 1.22 15.51
N ASN A 101 5.10 1.47 14.25
CA ASN A 101 5.41 2.80 13.75
C ASN A 101 4.41 3.32 12.71
N ASN A 102 4.27 4.64 12.64
CA ASN A 102 3.40 5.32 11.68
C ASN A 102 4.22 6.03 10.59
N TYR A 103 3.71 5.98 9.37
CA TYR A 103 4.33 6.53 8.19
C TYR A 103 3.30 7.28 7.33
N LEU A 104 3.60 8.54 7.01
CA LEU A 104 2.85 9.31 6.04
C LEU A 104 3.62 9.39 4.73
N VAL A 105 3.00 8.89 3.66
CA VAL A 105 3.52 8.96 2.31
C VAL A 105 2.70 9.95 1.49
N GLN A 106 3.32 11.08 1.17
CA GLN A 106 2.70 12.09 0.32
C GLN A 106 3.01 11.81 -1.14
N HIS A 107 1.97 11.46 -1.90
CA HIS A 107 2.10 11.04 -3.29
C HIS A 107 1.07 11.80 -4.14
N SER A 108 1.52 12.64 -5.07
CA SER A 108 0.63 13.47 -5.88
C SER A 108 -0.38 12.65 -6.70
N ALA A 109 -1.49 13.26 -7.10
CA ALA A 109 -2.44 12.60 -8.00
C ALA A 109 -1.77 12.30 -9.36
N GLY A 110 -2.02 11.11 -9.91
CA GLY A 110 -1.52 10.71 -11.24
C GLY A 110 -0.02 10.33 -11.30
N SER A 111 0.72 10.37 -10.19
CA SER A 111 2.14 9.97 -10.19
C SER A 111 2.37 8.46 -10.08
N GLY A 112 1.30 7.65 -10.08
CA GLY A 112 1.39 6.19 -10.03
C GLY A 112 1.37 5.61 -8.61
N LYS A 113 0.62 6.23 -7.69
CA LYS A 113 0.49 5.83 -6.28
C LYS A 113 0.15 4.35 -6.11
N THR A 114 -0.73 3.79 -6.94
CA THR A 114 -1.10 2.36 -6.93
C THR A 114 0.12 1.44 -7.00
N ASN A 115 1.08 1.74 -7.87
CA ASN A 115 2.30 0.93 -7.99
C ASN A 115 3.20 1.09 -6.75
N SER A 116 3.30 2.31 -6.22
CA SER A 116 4.03 2.59 -4.97
C SER A 116 3.45 1.79 -3.79
N ILE A 117 2.12 1.71 -3.68
CA ILE A 117 1.41 0.89 -2.67
C ILE A 117 1.71 -0.59 -2.90
N ALA A 118 1.60 -1.07 -4.14
CA ALA A 118 1.82 -2.49 -4.46
C ALA A 118 3.26 -2.93 -4.15
N TRP A 119 4.27 -2.14 -4.53
CA TRP A 119 5.66 -2.42 -4.18
C TRP A 119 5.93 -2.32 -2.68
N THR A 120 5.30 -1.36 -1.99
CA THR A 120 5.40 -1.25 -0.54
C THR A 120 4.82 -2.49 0.14
N ALA A 121 3.64 -2.95 -0.29
CA ALA A 121 2.98 -4.12 0.28
C ALA A 121 3.85 -5.39 0.12
N HIS A 122 4.40 -5.63 -1.07
CA HIS A 122 5.32 -6.74 -1.32
C HIS A 122 6.63 -6.62 -0.54
N GLY A 123 7.18 -5.41 -0.48
CA GLY A 123 8.38 -5.11 0.29
C GLY A 123 8.19 -5.47 1.76
N LEU A 124 7.12 -4.97 2.39
CA LEU A 124 6.79 -5.22 3.79
C LEU A 124 6.48 -6.70 4.07
N ALA A 125 5.76 -7.36 3.17
CA ALA A 125 5.43 -8.79 3.26
C ALA A 125 6.66 -9.71 3.29
N THR A 126 7.77 -9.25 2.70
CA THR A 126 9.03 -10.02 2.60
C THR A 126 10.18 -9.36 3.35
N LEU A 127 9.90 -8.31 4.14
CA LEU A 127 10.91 -7.55 4.85
C LEU A 127 11.46 -8.37 6.02
N HIS A 128 12.78 -8.39 6.11
CA HIS A 128 13.49 -8.97 7.24
C HIS A 128 14.38 -7.91 7.90
N ASP A 129 14.57 -8.03 9.20
CA ASP A 129 15.48 -7.18 9.97
C ASP A 129 16.95 -7.65 9.83
N ALA A 130 17.84 -7.04 10.62
CA ALA A 130 19.26 -7.37 10.63
C ALA A 130 19.55 -8.79 11.17
N GLN A 131 18.62 -9.38 11.90
CA GLN A 131 18.68 -10.74 12.45
C GLN A 131 18.09 -11.76 11.47
N ASN A 132 17.62 -11.30 10.31
CA ASN A 132 16.92 -12.11 9.31
C ASN A 132 15.61 -12.70 9.86
N GLU A 133 14.95 -11.98 10.77
CA GLU A 133 13.60 -12.27 11.24
C GLU A 133 12.60 -11.41 10.46
N LYS A 134 11.40 -11.94 10.24
CA LYS A 134 10.34 -11.19 9.55
C LYS A 134 9.91 -10.00 10.39
N VAL A 135 9.84 -8.83 9.75
CA VAL A 135 9.33 -7.62 10.41
C VAL A 135 7.80 -7.66 10.56
N PHE A 136 7.10 -8.21 9.57
CA PHE A 136 5.65 -8.39 9.59
C PHE A 136 5.26 -9.81 9.17
N ASP A 137 4.24 -10.35 9.83
CA ASP A 137 3.61 -11.61 9.47
C ASP A 137 2.65 -11.45 8.30
N SER A 138 1.94 -10.33 8.22
CA SER A 138 0.98 -10.04 7.15
C SER A 138 0.81 -8.53 6.91
N VAL A 139 0.44 -8.18 5.68
CA VAL A 139 0.19 -6.81 5.24
C VAL A 139 -1.29 -6.68 4.86
N ILE A 140 -1.97 -5.70 5.42
CA ILE A 140 -3.38 -5.39 5.12
C ILE A 140 -3.42 -4.10 4.31
N VAL A 141 -3.97 -4.17 3.10
CA VAL A 141 -4.14 -3.01 2.23
C VAL A 141 -5.61 -2.59 2.23
N VAL A 142 -5.88 -1.38 2.70
CA VAL A 142 -7.21 -0.78 2.84
C VAL A 142 -7.46 0.20 1.70
N THR A 143 -8.58 0.03 0.99
CA THR A 143 -9.00 0.91 -0.10
C THR A 143 -10.47 1.36 0.04
N ASP A 144 -10.77 2.60 -0.35
CA ASP A 144 -12.12 3.21 -0.31
C ASP A 144 -13.05 2.69 -1.43
N ARG A 145 -12.51 2.07 -2.49
CA ARG A 145 -13.35 1.72 -3.64
C ARG A 145 -14.22 0.50 -3.36
N THR A 146 -15.55 0.68 -3.42
CA THR A 146 -16.60 -0.36 -3.30
C THR A 146 -16.47 -1.48 -4.33
N VAL A 147 -15.86 -1.18 -5.47
CA VAL A 147 -15.21 -2.16 -6.32
C VAL A 147 -13.75 -2.12 -5.91
N LEU A 148 -13.28 -3.11 -5.14
CA LEU A 148 -11.86 -3.22 -4.77
C LEU A 148 -11.05 -2.89 -6.02
N ASP A 149 -10.11 -1.96 -5.91
CA ASP A 149 -9.44 -1.40 -7.08
C ASP A 149 -8.77 -2.53 -7.88
N ASP A 150 -9.42 -2.94 -8.99
CA ASP A 150 -8.94 -3.97 -9.90
C ASP A 150 -7.51 -3.68 -10.31
N GLN A 151 -7.15 -2.39 -10.42
CA GLN A 151 -5.79 -1.94 -10.72
C GLN A 151 -4.82 -2.29 -9.59
N LEU A 152 -5.15 -1.99 -8.33
CA LEU A 152 -4.32 -2.33 -7.18
C LEU A 152 -4.20 -3.85 -6.99
N GLN A 153 -5.29 -4.58 -7.11
CA GLN A 153 -5.26 -6.04 -7.01
C GLN A 153 -4.43 -6.65 -8.13
N ARG A 154 -4.57 -6.17 -9.37
CA ARG A 154 -3.76 -6.62 -10.51
C ARG A 154 -2.31 -6.28 -10.29
N ALA A 155 -1.96 -5.06 -9.91
CA ALA A 155 -0.59 -4.66 -9.62
C ALA A 155 0.05 -5.55 -8.53
N ILE A 156 -0.67 -5.79 -7.43
CA ILE A 156 -0.19 -6.71 -6.38
C ILE A 156 -0.03 -8.14 -6.91
N LYS A 157 -0.96 -8.65 -7.74
CA LYS A 157 -0.84 -9.99 -8.34
C LYS A 157 0.26 -10.09 -9.39
N GLU A 158 0.48 -9.06 -10.20
CA GLU A 158 1.47 -9.05 -11.30
C GLU A 158 2.91 -8.93 -10.79
N ILE A 159 3.11 -8.31 -9.63
CA ILE A 159 4.40 -8.31 -8.93
C ILE A 159 4.71 -9.70 -8.31
N GLU A 160 3.70 -10.55 -8.11
CA GLU A 160 3.87 -11.88 -7.52
C GLU A 160 4.57 -12.84 -8.51
N GLY A 161 5.83 -13.16 -8.23
CA GLY A 161 6.59 -14.15 -9.00
C GLY A 161 6.33 -15.61 -8.60
N THR A 162 5.63 -15.88 -7.49
CA THR A 162 5.37 -17.24 -6.96
C THR A 162 3.92 -17.36 -6.51
N THR A 163 3.16 -18.20 -7.21
CA THR A 163 1.71 -18.37 -7.03
C THR A 163 1.36 -18.81 -5.59
N GLY A 164 0.50 -18.04 -4.89
CA GLY A 164 -0.18 -18.49 -3.67
C GLY A 164 0.21 -17.78 -2.38
N THR A 165 0.99 -16.70 -2.45
CA THR A 165 1.47 -15.93 -1.30
C THR A 165 0.57 -14.72 -0.99
N VAL A 166 -0.15 -14.23 -2.00
CA VAL A 166 -1.10 -13.11 -1.90
C VAL A 166 -2.54 -13.61 -1.74
N ALA A 167 -3.24 -13.16 -0.69
CA ALA A 167 -4.70 -13.22 -0.62
C ALA A 167 -5.26 -11.93 -1.22
N VAL A 168 -6.06 -12.07 -2.27
CA VAL A 168 -7.00 -11.01 -2.59
C VAL A 168 -8.36 -11.49 -2.16
N ILE A 169 -8.79 -11.05 -0.98
CA ILE A 169 -10.10 -11.37 -0.46
C ILE A 169 -11.03 -10.25 -0.89
N ASN A 170 -11.81 -10.50 -1.94
CA ASN A 170 -12.98 -9.68 -2.20
C ASN A 170 -14.09 -10.14 -1.25
N ILE A 171 -14.11 -9.58 -0.04
CA ILE A 171 -15.05 -9.96 1.02
C ILE A 171 -16.50 -9.74 0.57
N ASP A 172 -16.76 -8.73 -0.26
CA ASP A 172 -18.08 -8.48 -0.83
C ASP A 172 -18.52 -9.59 -1.81
N GLU A 173 -17.59 -10.22 -2.51
CA GLU A 173 -17.85 -11.41 -3.33
C GLU A 173 -18.00 -12.68 -2.49
N ALA A 174 -17.17 -12.86 -1.45
CA ALA A 174 -17.25 -14.02 -0.56
C ALA A 174 -18.59 -14.08 0.20
N ASN A 175 -19.15 -12.93 0.58
CA ASN A 175 -20.48 -12.84 1.18
C ASN A 175 -21.61 -13.19 0.20
N LYS A 176 -21.50 -12.77 -1.08
CA LYS A 176 -22.47 -13.16 -2.12
C LYS A 176 -22.52 -14.68 -2.34
N ALA A 177 -21.42 -15.37 -2.04
CA ALA A 177 -21.34 -16.83 -2.09
C ALA A 177 -21.87 -17.54 -0.82
N GLY A 178 -22.40 -16.81 0.17
CA GLY A 178 -23.11 -17.39 1.33
C GLY A 178 -22.23 -18.14 2.34
N THR A 179 -20.92 -17.89 2.34
CA THR A 179 -19.95 -18.68 3.11
C THR A 179 -19.39 -17.86 4.27
N ALA A 180 -19.77 -18.21 5.51
CA ALA A 180 -19.27 -17.65 6.79
C ALA A 180 -19.46 -16.12 7.00
N SER A 181 -19.21 -15.63 8.23
CA SER A 181 -19.26 -14.19 8.54
C SER A 181 -17.97 -13.49 8.07
N LYS A 182 -18.05 -12.20 7.71
CA LYS A 182 -16.90 -11.36 7.27
C LYS A 182 -15.67 -11.52 8.16
N SER A 183 -15.84 -11.50 9.49
CA SER A 183 -14.72 -11.66 10.44
C SER A 183 -14.12 -13.06 10.44
N ALA A 184 -14.93 -14.11 10.24
CA ALA A 184 -14.43 -15.49 10.21
C ALA A 184 -13.58 -15.73 8.96
N LEU A 185 -14.04 -15.26 7.79
CA LEU A 185 -13.26 -15.31 6.55
C LEU A 185 -11.92 -14.59 6.67
N LEU A 186 -11.93 -13.39 7.27
CA LEU A 186 -10.71 -12.62 7.53
C LEU A 186 -9.78 -13.33 8.52
N ALA A 187 -10.32 -13.86 9.61
CA ALA A 187 -9.54 -14.60 10.60
C ALA A 187 -8.87 -15.84 10.00
N ASP A 188 -9.60 -16.62 9.20
CA ASP A 188 -9.09 -17.81 8.53
C ASP A 188 -7.95 -17.45 7.57
N GLU A 189 -8.04 -16.32 6.89
CA GLU A 189 -7.01 -15.91 5.92
C GLU A 189 -5.78 -15.27 6.56
N LEU A 190 -5.96 -14.53 7.66
CA LEU A 190 -4.84 -14.09 8.49
C LEU A 190 -4.15 -15.28 9.18
N ALA A 191 -4.90 -16.35 9.44
CA ALA A 191 -4.36 -17.61 9.96
C ALA A 191 -3.73 -18.50 8.88
N SER A 192 -4.18 -18.41 7.62
CA SER A 192 -3.70 -19.24 6.50
C SER A 192 -2.26 -18.93 6.05
N GLY A 193 -1.66 -17.88 6.61
CA GLY A 193 -0.26 -17.51 6.36
C GLY A 193 -0.06 -16.69 5.10
N LYS A 194 -1.13 -16.12 4.53
CA LYS A 194 -1.04 -15.22 3.38
C LYS A 194 -0.40 -13.89 3.77
N LEU A 195 0.52 -13.42 2.94
CA LEU A 195 1.38 -12.29 3.29
C LEU A 195 0.74 -10.94 3.01
N ILE A 196 -0.21 -10.88 2.07
CA ILE A 196 -0.92 -9.64 1.72
C ILE A 196 -2.41 -9.95 1.67
N VAL A 197 -3.22 -9.10 2.31
CA VAL A 197 -4.68 -9.14 2.34
C VAL A 197 -5.22 -7.77 1.93
N VAL A 198 -6.00 -7.71 0.85
CA VAL A 198 -6.66 -6.47 0.43
C VAL A 198 -8.08 -6.43 0.96
N VAL A 199 -8.48 -5.34 1.60
CA VAL A 199 -9.82 -5.12 2.18
C VAL A 199 -10.36 -3.76 1.77
N THR A 200 -11.69 -3.63 1.76
CA THR A 200 -12.34 -2.32 1.63
C THR A 200 -12.35 -1.61 2.97
N MET A 201 -12.55 -0.30 2.97
CA MET A 201 -12.78 0.47 4.19
C MET A 201 -13.93 -0.14 5.04
N GLN A 202 -15.02 -0.54 4.40
CA GLN A 202 -16.17 -1.14 5.10
C GLN A 202 -15.83 -2.46 5.79
N THR A 203 -14.89 -3.22 5.23
CA THR A 203 -14.53 -4.56 5.73
C THR A 203 -13.33 -4.57 6.67
N PHE A 204 -12.57 -3.47 6.72
CA PHE A 204 -11.42 -3.29 7.60
C PHE A 204 -11.72 -3.38 9.12
N PRO A 205 -12.83 -2.84 9.67
CA PRO A 205 -13.15 -3.01 11.09
C PRO A 205 -13.26 -4.48 11.51
N TYR A 206 -13.77 -5.34 10.62
CA TYR A 206 -13.87 -6.77 10.86
C TYR A 206 -12.48 -7.44 10.89
N ALA A 207 -11.49 -6.90 10.15
CA ALA A 207 -10.11 -7.38 10.16
C ALA A 207 -9.42 -7.03 11.49
N LEU A 208 -9.59 -5.81 11.97
CA LEU A 208 -9.08 -5.39 13.28
C LEU A 208 -9.67 -6.22 14.41
N LYS A 209 -10.99 -6.46 14.37
CA LYS A 209 -11.67 -7.34 15.33
C LYS A 209 -11.11 -8.76 15.28
N ALA A 210 -10.89 -9.31 14.09
CA ALA A 210 -10.30 -10.64 13.93
C ALA A 210 -8.87 -10.71 14.51
N ILE A 211 -8.06 -9.65 14.35
CA ILE A 211 -6.71 -9.59 14.96
C ILE A 211 -6.81 -9.52 16.49
N ALA A 212 -7.73 -8.72 17.02
CA ALA A 212 -7.87 -8.50 18.46
C ALA A 212 -8.47 -9.70 19.22
N GLU A 213 -9.42 -10.41 18.63
CA GLU A 213 -10.16 -11.50 19.29
C GLU A 213 -9.50 -12.88 19.14
N ASN A 214 -8.58 -13.04 18.19
CA ASN A 214 -8.04 -14.34 17.84
C ASN A 214 -6.73 -14.62 18.59
N ASN A 215 -6.77 -15.57 19.53
CA ASN A 215 -5.68 -15.92 20.45
C ASN A 215 -4.36 -16.35 19.79
N GLY A 216 -4.29 -16.49 18.46
CA GLY A 216 -3.06 -16.78 17.70
C GLY A 216 -2.55 -15.63 16.81
N LEU A 217 -3.27 -14.50 16.75
CA LEU A 217 -2.89 -13.31 15.97
C LEU A 217 -2.36 -12.17 16.85
N GLY A 218 -2.60 -12.19 18.16
CA GLY A 218 -2.15 -11.14 19.09
C GLY A 218 -0.63 -10.95 19.15
N ASP A 219 0.15 -12.01 18.97
CA ASP A 219 1.62 -11.97 18.98
C ASP A 219 2.22 -11.69 17.59
N LYS A 220 1.39 -11.62 16.54
CA LYS A 220 1.84 -11.37 15.16
C LYS A 220 1.94 -9.88 14.88
N ALA A 221 2.90 -9.52 14.03
CA ALA A 221 3.08 -8.16 13.56
C ALA A 221 2.37 -7.93 12.21
N PHE A 222 1.66 -6.81 12.09
CA PHE A 222 0.93 -6.43 10.87
C PHE A 222 1.31 -5.04 10.38
N ALA A 223 1.41 -4.90 9.06
CA ALA A 223 1.48 -3.61 8.40
C ALA A 223 0.12 -3.26 7.77
N ILE A 224 -0.38 -2.06 8.00
CA ILE A 224 -1.67 -1.60 7.50
C ILE A 224 -1.41 -0.43 6.54
N ILE A 225 -1.64 -0.63 5.25
CA ILE A 225 -1.49 0.38 4.21
C ILE A 225 -2.87 0.95 3.87
N ALA A 226 -3.06 2.25 3.99
CA ALA A 226 -4.30 2.93 3.63
C ALA A 226 -4.10 3.80 2.37
N ASP A 227 -4.89 3.53 1.32
CA ASP A 227 -4.95 4.35 0.12
C ASP A 227 -6.02 5.45 0.24
N GLU A 228 -5.70 6.67 -0.20
CA GLU A 228 -6.57 7.85 -0.13
C GLU A 228 -6.99 8.19 1.30
N ALA A 229 -6.02 8.45 2.17
CA ALA A 229 -6.30 9.13 3.43
C ALA A 229 -6.73 10.60 3.15
N HIS A 230 -7.98 10.80 2.73
CA HIS A 230 -8.71 12.04 2.61
C HIS A 230 -9.96 12.00 3.47
N SER A 231 -9.90 12.65 4.63
CA SER A 231 -11.08 12.75 5.50
C SER A 231 -12.33 13.12 4.70
N SER A 232 -13.35 12.27 4.74
CA SER A 232 -14.70 12.69 4.40
C SER A 232 -15.07 13.87 5.31
N GLN A 233 -15.84 14.82 4.80
CA GLN A 233 -16.32 15.98 5.56
C GLN A 233 -17.34 15.60 6.64
N THR A 234 -16.94 14.82 7.63
CA THR A 234 -17.81 14.42 8.74
C THR A 234 -17.03 14.52 10.04
N GLY A 235 -17.03 15.72 10.61
CA GLY A 235 -16.56 16.00 11.98
C GLY A 235 -17.43 15.34 13.06
N ARG A 236 -17.70 14.03 12.95
CA ARG A 236 -18.44 13.24 13.93
C ARG A 236 -17.51 12.27 14.66
N THR A 237 -16.86 12.87 15.65
CA THR A 237 -16.73 12.31 17.00
C THR A 237 -15.90 11.02 17.14
N SER A 238 -14.67 11.19 17.59
CA SER A 238 -13.79 10.20 18.24
C SER A 238 -14.42 9.46 19.45
N GLN A 239 -15.66 9.77 19.85
CA GLN A 239 -16.44 8.98 20.83
C GLN A 239 -17.37 7.94 20.20
N LYS A 240 -17.78 8.09 18.93
CA LYS A 240 -18.57 7.05 18.23
C LYS A 240 -17.67 5.88 17.81
N LEU A 241 -16.42 6.16 17.47
CA LEU A 241 -15.46 5.14 17.06
C LEU A 241 -15.02 4.20 18.17
N ARG A 242 -15.08 4.66 19.43
CA ARG A 242 -14.98 3.79 20.64
C ARG A 242 -15.99 2.65 20.64
N LYS A 243 -17.11 2.80 19.91
CA LYS A 243 -18.19 1.81 19.80
C LYS A 243 -18.16 1.02 18.49
N ALA A 244 -17.33 1.37 17.50
CA ALA A 244 -17.30 0.67 16.21
C ALA A 244 -16.79 -0.79 16.33
N LEU A 245 -16.07 -1.07 17.41
CA LEU A 245 -15.68 -2.44 17.81
C LEU A 245 -16.78 -3.19 18.58
N THR A 246 -17.86 -2.53 18.99
CA THR A 246 -19.01 -3.21 19.59
C THR A 246 -19.82 -3.89 18.50
N THR A 247 -20.28 -5.11 18.78
CA THR A 247 -21.10 -5.93 17.88
C THR A 247 -22.35 -5.18 17.35
N ALA A 248 -22.82 -4.16 18.07
CA ALA A 248 -23.98 -3.35 17.70
C ALA A 248 -23.70 -2.37 16.54
N GLU A 249 -22.53 -1.75 16.46
CA GLU A 249 -22.20 -0.83 15.36
C GLU A 249 -21.67 -1.57 14.12
N LEU A 250 -21.02 -2.73 14.29
CA LEU A 250 -20.77 -3.65 13.17
C LEU A 250 -22.07 -4.15 12.51
N ALA A 251 -23.16 -4.22 13.27
CA ALA A 251 -24.49 -4.50 12.74
C ALA A 251 -25.12 -3.29 12.04
N GLU A 252 -24.87 -2.05 12.49
CA GLU A 252 -25.25 -0.83 11.76
C GLU A 252 -24.47 -0.67 10.45
N LEU A 253 -23.19 -1.06 10.40
CA LEU A 253 -22.40 -1.16 9.16
C LEU A 253 -23.02 -2.12 8.14
N ASP A 254 -23.47 -3.30 8.59
CA ASP A 254 -24.17 -4.26 7.73
C ASP A 254 -25.55 -3.73 7.25
N ASP A 255 -26.15 -2.78 7.96
CA ASP A 255 -27.39 -2.08 7.57
C ASP A 255 -27.15 -0.80 6.75
N GLY A 256 -25.93 -0.61 6.24
CA GLY A 256 -25.57 0.50 5.33
C GLY A 256 -25.12 1.78 6.02
N GLY A 257 -24.72 1.74 7.29
CA GLY A 257 -24.10 2.86 7.98
C GLY A 257 -22.73 3.23 7.40
N GLU A 258 -22.45 4.53 7.25
CA GLU A 258 -21.12 5.03 6.91
C GLU A 258 -20.28 5.22 8.18
N ILE A 259 -19.15 4.50 8.28
CA ILE A 259 -18.10 4.77 9.27
C ILE A 259 -16.97 5.51 8.57
N ASP A 260 -16.51 6.60 9.20
CA ASP A 260 -15.27 7.27 8.82
C ASP A 260 -14.08 6.41 9.29
N VAL A 261 -13.58 5.59 8.38
CA VAL A 261 -12.51 4.62 8.63
C VAL A 261 -11.16 5.31 8.85
N GLU A 262 -10.96 6.51 8.34
CA GLU A 262 -9.79 7.32 8.70
C GLU A 262 -9.86 7.80 10.14
N ALA A 263 -11.03 8.25 10.57
CA ALA A 263 -11.23 8.57 11.98
C ALA A 263 -11.11 7.31 12.84
N MET A 264 -11.46 6.13 12.33
CA MET A 264 -11.19 4.85 13.00
C MET A 264 -9.70 4.51 13.06
N LEU A 265 -8.98 4.62 11.96
CA LEU A 265 -7.52 4.47 11.91
C LEU A 265 -6.88 5.42 12.90
N ALA A 266 -7.30 6.69 12.90
CA ALA A 266 -6.89 7.70 13.85
C ALA A 266 -7.22 7.36 15.31
N ALA A 267 -8.43 6.85 15.56
CA ALA A 267 -8.87 6.46 16.89
C ALA A 267 -8.09 5.24 17.39
N GLU A 268 -7.89 4.23 16.55
CA GLU A 268 -7.08 3.06 16.86
C GLU A 268 -5.62 3.45 17.06
N MET A 269 -5.05 4.33 16.24
CA MET A 269 -3.69 4.84 16.43
C MET A 269 -3.55 5.66 17.72
N ALA A 270 -4.57 6.47 18.07
CA ALA A 270 -4.57 7.29 19.27
C ALA A 270 -4.83 6.47 20.56
N GLU A 271 -5.61 5.39 20.47
CA GLU A 271 -5.92 4.47 21.56
C GLU A 271 -4.80 3.42 21.73
N ARG A 272 -4.12 3.05 20.64
CA ARG A 272 -3.06 2.03 20.57
C ARG A 272 -1.68 2.60 20.31
N ALA A 273 -1.35 3.74 20.93
CA ALA A 273 0.05 4.13 21.15
C ALA A 273 0.89 3.00 21.84
N GLU A 274 0.24 1.92 22.29
CA GLU A 274 0.80 0.71 22.89
C GLU A 274 0.56 -0.60 22.10
N SER A 275 0.21 -0.58 20.80
CA SER A 275 0.22 -1.82 19.97
C SER A 275 1.53 -1.96 19.22
N PRO A 276 2.59 -2.52 19.85
CA PRO A 276 3.92 -2.62 19.26
C PRO A 276 3.96 -3.49 18.01
N ASN A 277 2.89 -4.24 17.74
CA ASN A 277 2.80 -5.17 16.63
C ASN A 277 2.07 -4.58 15.39
N LEU A 278 1.53 -3.36 15.43
CA LEU A 278 0.85 -2.76 14.28
C LEU A 278 1.63 -1.54 13.75
N SER A 279 1.90 -1.51 12.45
CA SER A 279 2.43 -0.31 11.78
C SER A 279 1.45 0.21 10.75
N PHE A 280 1.29 1.53 10.66
CA PHE A 280 0.36 2.14 9.73
C PHE A 280 1.07 3.00 8.68
N PHE A 281 0.66 2.85 7.42
CA PHE A 281 1.22 3.52 6.25
C PHE A 281 0.10 4.23 5.49
N ALA A 282 0.01 5.55 5.62
CA ALA A 282 -1.01 6.34 4.93
C ALA A 282 -0.47 6.92 3.62
N PHE A 283 -1.10 6.59 2.49
CA PHE A 283 -0.78 7.17 1.18
C PHE A 283 -1.83 8.21 0.80
N THR A 284 -1.41 9.47 0.60
CA THR A 284 -2.34 10.57 0.28
C THR A 284 -1.67 11.66 -0.54
N ALA A 285 -2.43 12.34 -1.39
CA ALA A 285 -1.92 13.48 -2.16
C ALA A 285 -1.98 14.81 -1.41
N THR A 286 -2.92 14.94 -0.47
CA THR A 286 -3.24 16.22 0.18
C THR A 286 -3.55 16.02 1.67
N PRO A 287 -2.57 15.60 2.50
CA PRO A 287 -2.84 15.25 3.89
C PRO A 287 -3.46 16.42 4.65
N LYS A 288 -4.54 16.14 5.39
CA LYS A 288 -5.15 17.15 6.27
C LYS A 288 -4.34 17.28 7.54
N ALA A 289 -4.56 18.37 8.29
CA ALA A 289 -3.86 18.62 9.55
C ALA A 289 -3.92 17.43 10.53
N LYS A 290 -5.06 16.74 10.60
CA LYS A 290 -5.20 15.56 11.47
C LYS A 290 -4.40 14.35 10.97
N THR A 291 -4.35 14.12 9.66
CA THR A 291 -3.50 13.08 9.06
C THR A 291 -2.03 13.36 9.31
N MET A 292 -1.60 14.62 9.19
CA MET A 292 -0.24 15.05 9.54
C MET A 292 0.06 14.84 11.03
N GLU A 293 -0.88 15.13 11.93
CA GLU A 293 -0.72 14.92 13.38
C GLU A 293 -0.55 13.43 13.74
N LEU A 294 -1.25 12.54 13.02
CA LEU A 294 -1.30 11.11 13.34
C LEU A 294 -0.20 10.28 12.67
N PHE A 295 0.13 10.60 11.42
CA PHE A 295 1.06 9.83 10.59
C PHE A 295 2.33 10.60 10.24
N GLY A 296 2.30 11.93 10.38
CA GLY A 296 3.46 12.76 10.11
C GLY A 296 4.53 12.55 11.17
N ARG A 297 5.76 12.83 10.77
CA ARG A 297 6.91 12.91 11.66
C ARG A 297 7.41 14.34 11.58
N LEU A 298 7.75 14.92 12.73
CA LEU A 298 8.45 16.19 12.79
C LEU A 298 9.77 16.00 12.05
N ASN A 299 10.05 16.88 11.09
CA ASN A 299 11.37 16.95 10.51
C ASN A 299 12.27 17.81 11.43
N ASP A 300 13.53 18.03 11.03
CA ASP A 300 14.47 18.84 11.82
C ASP A 300 13.99 20.28 12.05
N ASP A 301 13.02 20.76 11.25
CA ASP A 301 12.45 22.10 11.33
C ASP A 301 11.19 22.19 12.22
N GLY A 302 10.72 21.07 12.78
CA GLY A 302 9.55 20.98 13.67
C GLY A 302 8.23 20.82 12.92
#